data_AF-A0A4R2P8W1-F1
#
_entry.id   AF-A0A4R2P8W1-F1
#
_cell.length_a   1.000
_cell.length_b   1.000
_cell.length_c   1.000
_cell.angle_alpha   90.00
_cell.angle_beta   90.00
_cell.angle_gamma   90.00
#
_symmetry.space_group_name_H-M   'P 1'
#
loop_
_entity.id
_entity.type
_entity.pdbx_description
1 polymer ?
#
loop_
_entity_poly.entity_id
_entity_poly.type
_entity_poly.pdbx_seq_one_letter_code
_entity_poly.pdbx_strand_id
1 'polypeptide(L)' 'LSAGITAAVAWTTQLKQRERALPRDPIPEHAAVYEAIASGDTKAAEVAMRQLVDLALDDTRAALSLTPNLLSR' A
#
# COMPACT_ATOMS: atom_id res chain seq x y z
N LEU A 1 -18.85 8.96 -11.80
CA LEU A 1 -18.23 9.40 -10.54
C LEU A 1 -17.02 8.52 -10.17
N SER A 2 -17.15 7.19 -10.22
CA SER A 2 -16.08 6.23 -9.87
C SER A 2 -14.81 6.34 -10.73
N ALA A 3 -14.95 6.56 -12.05
CA ALA A 3 -13.80 6.63 -12.96
C ALA A 3 -12.80 7.76 -12.63
N GLY A 4 -13.27 8.91 -12.16
CA GLY A 4 -12.39 10.02 -11.77
C GLY A 4 -11.68 9.78 -10.43
N ILE A 5 -12.37 9.16 -9.47
CA ILE A 5 -11.78 8.81 -8.16
C ILE A 5 -10.71 7.75 -8.33
N THR A 6 -10.98 6.69 -9.10
CA THR A 6 -9.99 5.64 -9.40
C THR A 6 -8.76 6.21 -10.13
N ALA A 7 -8.96 7.13 -11.08
CA ALA A 7 -7.84 7.81 -11.77
C ALA A 7 -7.00 8.68 -10.82
N ALA A 8 -7.63 9.42 -9.92
CA ALA A 8 -6.93 10.24 -8.92
C ALA A 8 -6.15 9.37 -7.92
N VAL A 9 -6.72 8.26 -7.46
CA VAL A 9 -6.05 7.29 -6.58
C VAL A 9 -4.87 6.63 -7.32
N ALA A 10 -5.05 6.19 -8.56
CA ALA A 10 -3.97 5.62 -9.36
C ALA A 10 -2.82 6.62 -9.60
N TRP A 11 -3.14 7.86 -9.97
CA TRP A 11 -2.15 8.91 -10.19
C TRP A 11 -1.39 9.28 -8.92
N THR A 12 -2.09 9.45 -7.80
CA THR A 12 -1.45 9.77 -6.52
C THR A 12 -0.66 8.60 -5.94
N THR A 13 -1.06 7.36 -6.23
CA THR A 13 -0.28 6.16 -5.92
C THR A 13 1.01 6.15 -6.72
N GLN A 14 0.93 6.34 -8.04
CA GLN A 14 2.10 6.34 -8.92
C GLN A 14 3.06 7.50 -8.63
N LEU A 15 2.55 8.68 -8.26
CA LEU A 15 3.38 9.81 -7.82
C LEU A 15 4.14 9.49 -6.52
N LYS A 16 3.47 8.96 -5.49
CA LYS A 16 4.09 8.56 -4.21
C LYS A 16 5.16 7.49 -4.39
N GLN A 17 4.96 6.57 -5.33
CA GLN A 17 5.90 5.50 -5.67
C GLN A 17 7.15 6.01 -6.41
N ARG A 18 7.03 7.09 -7.19
CA ARG A 18 8.15 7.66 -7.94
C ARG A 18 9.10 8.49 -7.08
N GLU A 19 8.59 9.16 -6.06
CA GLU A 19 9.41 10.02 -5.20
C GLU A 19 10.15 9.23 -4.11
N ARG A 20 9.68 8.03 -3.74
CA ARG A 20 10.34 7.15 -2.77
C ARG A 20 10.14 5.69 -3.16
N ALA A 21 11.25 4.95 -3.30
CA ALA A 21 11.18 3.49 -3.33
C ALA A 21 10.46 3.01 -2.07
N LEU A 22 9.48 2.11 -2.24
CA LEU A 22 8.83 1.47 -1.11
C LEU A 22 9.89 0.79 -0.22
N PRO A 23 9.73 0.84 1.12
CA PRO A 23 10.63 0.12 2.03
C PRO A 23 10.70 -1.39 1.77
N ARG A 24 9.64 -1.97 1.18
CA ARG A 24 9.49 -3.39 0.85
C ARG A 24 8.64 -3.58 -0.40
N ASP A 25 8.70 -4.77 -1.00
CA ASP A 25 7.79 -5.18 -2.07
C ASP A 25 6.41 -5.60 -1.49
N PRO A 26 5.29 -4.97 -1.88
CA PRO A 26 3.95 -5.30 -1.37
C PRO A 26 3.23 -6.38 -2.20
N ILE A 27 3.81 -6.84 -3.31
CA ILE A 27 3.17 -7.83 -4.20
C ILE A 27 2.81 -9.15 -3.49
N PRO A 28 3.66 -9.71 -2.60
CA PRO A 28 3.31 -10.95 -1.90
C PRO A 28 2.00 -10.84 -1.09
N GLU A 29 1.78 -9.72 -0.40
CA GLU A 29 0.56 -9.53 0.40
C GLU A 29 -0.67 -9.28 -0.47
N HIS A 30 -0.51 -8.57 -1.60
CA HIS A 30 -1.58 -8.46 -2.59
C HIS A 30 -1.96 -9.81 -3.21
N ALA A 31 -0.98 -10.67 -3.49
CA ALA A 31 -1.23 -12.02 -4.00
C ALA A 31 -2.00 -12.86 -2.98
N ALA A 32 -1.65 -12.78 -1.68
CA ALA A 32 -2.35 -13.51 -0.62
C ALA A 32 -3.84 -13.12 -0.53
N VAL A 33 -4.15 -11.83 -0.67
CA VAL A 33 -5.55 -11.36 -0.74
C VAL A 33 -6.26 -11.92 -1.98
N TYR A 34 -5.61 -11.88 -3.14
CA TYR A 34 -6.18 -12.40 -4.38
C TYR A 34 -6.51 -13.89 -4.27
N GLU A 35 -5.58 -14.70 -3.79
CA GLU A 35 -5.78 -16.15 -3.64
C GLU A 35 -6.95 -16.47 -2.70
N ALA A 36 -7.07 -15.75 -1.57
CA ALA A 36 -8.17 -15.95 -0.63
C ALA A 36 -9.54 -15.57 -1.23
N ILE A 37 -9.60 -14.52 -2.06
CA ILE A 37 -10.81 -14.14 -2.79
C ILE A 37 -11.12 -15.17 -3.87
N ALA A 38 -10.12 -15.60 -4.63
CA ALA A 38 -10.26 -16.59 -5.70
C ALA A 38 -10.75 -17.95 -5.16
N SER A 39 -10.33 -18.33 -3.94
CA SER A 39 -10.81 -19.53 -3.26
C SER A 39 -12.19 -19.36 -2.60
N GLY A 40 -12.77 -18.15 -2.60
CA GLY A 40 -14.04 -17.85 -1.95
C GLY A 40 -13.99 -17.89 -0.41
N ASP A 41 -12.80 -17.82 0.18
CA ASP A 41 -12.63 -17.82 1.63
C ASP A 41 -12.67 -16.38 2.16
N THR A 42 -13.87 -15.93 2.49
CA THR A 42 -14.12 -14.57 3.00
C THR A 42 -13.32 -14.27 4.26
N LYS A 43 -13.10 -15.26 5.14
CA LYS A 43 -12.38 -15.05 6.40
C LYS A 43 -10.87 -14.92 6.15
N ALA A 44 -10.32 -15.76 5.29
CA ALA A 44 -8.93 -15.63 4.87
C ALA A 44 -8.68 -14.29 4.15
N ALA A 45 -9.62 -13.85 3.31
CA ALA A 45 -9.53 -12.58 2.61
C ALA A 45 -9.54 -11.38 3.59
N GLU A 46 -10.39 -11.42 4.62
CA GLU A 46 -10.42 -10.40 5.68
C GLU A 46 -9.08 -10.33 6.43
N VAL A 47 -8.53 -11.48 6.83
CA VAL A 47 -7.25 -11.56 7.55
C VAL A 47 -6.10 -11.04 6.68
N ALA A 48 -6.02 -11.48 5.42
CA ALA A 48 -4.98 -11.03 4.49
C ALA A 48 -5.07 -9.52 4.22
N MET A 49 -6.30 -8.99 4.07
CA MET A 49 -6.51 -7.55 3.87
C MET A 49 -6.10 -6.74 5.09
N ARG A 50 -6.41 -7.22 6.30
CA ARG A 50 -5.98 -6.59 7.56
C ARG A 50 -4.45 -6.49 7.62
N GLN A 51 -3.76 -7.60 7.34
CA GLN A 51 -2.30 -7.67 7.35
C GLN A 51 -1.66 -6.72 6.32
N LEU A 52 -2.19 -6.70 5.09
CA LEU A 52 -1.73 -5.79 4.04
C LEU A 52 -1.86 -4.31 4.47
N VAL A 53 -2.98 -3.94 5.09
CA VAL A 53 -3.21 -2.57 5.58
C VAL A 53 -2.28 -2.20 6.72
N ASP A 54 -2.08 -3.11 7.69
CA ASP A 54 -1.17 -2.88 8.82
C ASP A 54 0.27 -2.65 8.33
N LEU A 55 0.75 -3.47 7.38
CA LEU A 55 2.07 -3.31 6.78
C LEU A 55 2.20 -2.00 5.97
N ALA A 56 1.18 -1.62 5.21
CA ALA A 56 1.17 -0.36 4.47
C ALA A 56 1.18 0.88 5.38
N LEU A 57 0.54 0.79 6.55
CA LEU A 57 0.60 1.83 7.58
C LEU A 57 2.01 1.97 8.14
N ASP A 58 2.68 0.84 8.43
CA ASP A 58 4.05 0.85 8.92
C ASP A 58 5.04 1.38 7.88
N ASP A 59 4.88 1.03 6.60
CA ASP A 59 5.65 1.61 5.50
C ASP A 59 5.48 3.14 5.43
N THR A 60 4.25 3.62 5.63
CA THR A 60 3.95 5.06 5.65
C THR A 60 4.64 5.74 6.83
N ARG A 61 4.58 5.14 8.02
CA ARG A 61 5.27 5.65 9.22
C ARG A 61 6.78 5.71 9.00
N ALA A 62 7.36 4.66 8.44
CA ALA A 62 8.78 4.60 8.10
C ALA A 62 9.15 5.73 7.13
N ALA A 63 8.40 5.90 6.04
CA ALA A 63 8.62 6.98 5.08
C ALA A 63 8.54 8.38 5.71
N LEU A 64 7.58 8.62 6.61
CA LEU A 64 7.47 9.88 7.33
C LEU A 64 8.65 10.10 8.29
N SER A 65 9.06 9.06 9.01
CA SER A 65 10.20 9.10 9.96
C SER A 65 11.57 9.28 9.30
N LEU A 66 11.71 8.99 7.99
CA LEU A 66 12.90 9.27 7.19
C LEU A 66 12.99 10.74 6.72
N THR A 67 11.97 11.56 7.01
CA THR A 67 11.88 12.99 6.61
C THR A 67 12.38 14.05 7.63
N PRO A 68 13.31 13.81 8.59
CA PRO A 68 13.88 14.90 9.40
C PRO A 68 15.04 15.69 8.77
N ASN A 69 15.64 15.28 7.66
CA ASN A 69 16.97 15.79 7.26
C ASN A 69 17.03 16.61 5.96
N LEU A 70 15.94 17.31 5.60
CA LEU A 70 15.91 18.21 4.43
C LEU A 70 15.84 19.70 4.78
N LEU A 71 15.99 20.06 6.07
CA LEU A 71 15.98 21.46 6.53
C LEU A 71 17.30 21.90 7.22
N SER A 72 18.41 21.21 6.98
CA SER A 72 19.74 21.56 7.53
C SER A 72 20.81 21.78 6.45
N ARG A 73 20.48 22.51 5.39
CA ARG A 73 21.46 23.07 4.44
C ARG A 73 21.27 24.57 4.27
#